data_AF-S6FAK3-F1
#
_entry.id   AF-S6FAK3-F1
#
_cell.length_a   1.000
_cell.length_b   1.000
_cell.length_c   1.000
_cell.angle_alpha   90.00
_cell.angle_beta   90.00
_cell.angle_gamma   90.00
#
_symmetry.space_group_name_H-M   'P 1'
#
loop_
_entity.id
_entity.type
_entity.pdbx_description
1 polymer ?
#
loop_
_entity_poly.entity_id
_entity_poly.type
_entity_poly.pdbx_seq_one_letter_code
_entity_poly.pdbx_strand_id
1 'polypeptide(L)'
;MYEFENPEQEVMFDYLKNAKTIAVVGISDKTDRSSFLIAQGLQQNGYHVIPVNPRLAGRELLGEKVYPSIKEVPFHIDIVDIFRRSEFLADVARDFIETDADIFWAQLGLQSQEAEQILREAGRNKIVMNHCIKIEYAYSGLGKK
;
A
#
# COMPACT_ATOMS: atom_id res chain seq x y z
N MET A 1 -1.01 -23.31 8.41
CA MET A 1 -0.71 -21.87 8.55
C MET A 1 -0.90 -21.29 7.16
N TYR A 2 -1.70 -20.25 7.01
CA TYR A 2 -1.93 -19.64 5.70
C TYR A 2 -0.68 -18.89 5.25
N GLU A 3 -0.32 -19.05 3.99
CA GLU A 3 0.76 -18.34 3.31
C GLU A 3 0.27 -17.92 1.94
N PHE A 4 0.37 -16.63 1.62
CA PHE A 4 -0.06 -16.09 0.34
C PHE A 4 1.01 -16.33 -0.74
N GLU A 5 0.59 -16.82 -1.90
CA GLU A 5 1.45 -16.96 -3.07
C GLU A 5 1.50 -15.64 -3.84
N ASN A 6 2.64 -14.96 -3.73
CA ASN A 6 2.88 -13.68 -4.42
C ASN A 6 3.19 -13.89 -5.90
N PRO A 7 2.94 -12.88 -6.75
CA PRO A 7 3.44 -12.89 -8.12
C PRO A 7 4.98 -12.93 -8.15
N GLU A 8 5.53 -13.31 -9.30
CA GLU A 8 6.98 -13.26 -9.52
C GLU A 8 7.55 -11.87 -9.22
N GLN A 9 8.80 -11.82 -8.75
CA GLN A 9 9.42 -10.58 -8.31
C GLN A 9 9.50 -9.52 -9.42
N GLU A 10 9.72 -9.95 -10.67
CA GLU A 10 9.74 -9.06 -11.83
C GLU A 10 8.39 -8.33 -12.03
N VAL A 11 7.28 -9.01 -11.76
CA VAL A 11 5.94 -8.40 -11.82
C VAL A 11 5.78 -7.33 -10.74
N MET A 12 6.30 -7.57 -9.53
CA MET A 12 6.31 -6.56 -8.46
C MET A 12 7.19 -5.35 -8.83
N PHE A 13 8.31 -5.56 -9.53
CA PHE A 13 9.12 -4.45 -10.03
C PHE A 13 8.39 -3.63 -11.09
N ASP A 14 7.63 -4.28 -11.97
CA ASP A 14 6.81 -3.59 -12.96
C ASP A 14 5.68 -2.78 -12.31
N TYR A 15 5.06 -3.29 -11.24
CA TYR A 15 4.11 -2.51 -10.44
C TYR A 15 4.76 -1.22 -9.92
N LEU A 16 5.93 -1.32 -9.30
CA LEU A 16 6.68 -0.18 -8.78
C LEU A 16 7.12 0.80 -9.85
N LYS A 17 7.58 0.30 -11.00
CA LYS A 17 8.08 1.10 -12.11
C LYS A 17 6.98 1.95 -12.76
N ASN A 18 5.77 1.40 -12.85
CA ASN A 18 4.65 2.06 -13.53
C ASN A 18 3.77 2.91 -12.60
N ALA A 19 3.82 2.65 -11.29
CA ALA A 19 3.09 3.43 -10.30
C ALA A 19 3.61 4.87 -10.17
N LYS A 20 2.70 5.79 -9.85
CA LYS A 20 2.99 7.19 -9.54
C LYS A 20 2.41 7.59 -8.19
N THR A 21 1.19 7.16 -7.89
CA THR A 21 0.45 7.47 -6.67
C THR A 21 0.37 6.25 -5.76
N ILE A 22 0.85 6.40 -4.52
CA ILE A 22 0.83 5.32 -3.51
C ILE A 22 0.08 5.80 -2.28
N ALA A 23 -1.04 5.17 -1.95
CA ALA A 23 -1.74 5.44 -0.69
C ALA A 23 -1.18 4.56 0.43
N VAL A 24 -0.71 5.18 1.53
CA VAL A 24 -0.13 4.48 2.67
C VAL A 24 -1.17 4.36 3.80
N VAL A 25 -1.81 3.19 3.88
CA VAL A 25 -2.87 2.89 4.84
C VAL A 25 -2.30 2.48 6.19
N GLY A 26 -2.70 3.19 7.24
CA GLY A 26 -2.17 2.97 8.59
C GLY A 26 -0.86 3.70 8.85
N ILE A 27 -0.58 4.77 8.09
CA ILE A 27 0.58 5.62 8.34
C ILE A 27 0.54 6.22 9.75
N SER A 28 1.70 6.28 10.41
CA SER A 28 1.89 6.89 11.72
C SER A 28 2.47 8.29 11.57
N ASP A 29 2.12 9.23 12.46
CA ASP A 29 2.75 10.55 12.58
C ASP A 29 4.09 10.52 13.31
N LYS A 30 4.37 9.44 14.05
CA LYS A 30 5.68 9.19 14.66
C LYS A 30 6.75 8.82 13.62
N THR A 31 7.84 9.58 13.62
CA THR A 31 8.91 9.50 12.61
C THR A 31 9.80 8.27 12.70
N ASP A 32 9.77 7.55 13.82
CA ASP A 32 10.50 6.30 14.06
C ASP A 32 9.77 5.05 13.54
N ARG A 33 8.52 5.20 13.09
CA ARG A 33 7.69 4.08 12.64
C ARG A 33 7.97 3.76 11.18
N SER A 34 8.00 2.46 10.86
CA SER A 34 8.26 1.96 9.51
C SER A 34 7.32 2.56 8.46
N SER A 35 6.04 2.75 8.78
CA SER A 35 5.08 3.36 7.85
C SER A 35 5.41 4.81 7.50
N PHE A 36 5.92 5.60 8.46
CA PHE A 36 6.38 6.96 8.20
C PHE A 36 7.68 6.96 7.37
N LEU A 37 8.67 6.17 7.79
CA LEU A 37 9.99 6.11 7.13
C LEU A 37 9.91 5.60 5.69
N ILE A 38 9.05 4.59 5.44
CA ILE A 38 8.83 4.05 4.09
C ILE A 38 8.07 5.05 3.24
N ALA A 39 7.00 5.66 3.74
CA ALA A 39 6.26 6.72 3.03
C ALA A 39 7.18 7.89 2.62
N GLN A 40 8.01 8.38 3.55
CA GLN A 40 8.98 9.43 3.27
C GLN A 40 10.01 8.97 2.21
N GLY A 41 10.52 7.74 2.31
CA GLY A 41 11.45 7.19 1.33
C GLY A 41 10.83 7.06 -0.08
N LEU A 42 9.56 6.67 -0.17
CA LEU A 42 8.82 6.63 -1.43
C LEU A 42 8.65 8.03 -2.03
N GLN A 43 8.34 9.06 -1.23
CA GLN A 43 8.31 10.45 -1.72
C GLN A 43 9.67 10.92 -2.23
N GLN A 44 10.75 10.60 -1.52
CA GLN A 44 12.12 10.93 -1.94
C GLN A 44 12.49 10.26 -3.27
N ASN A 45 11.89 9.10 -3.56
CA ASN A 45 12.04 8.39 -4.82
C ASN A 45 11.10 8.89 -5.93
N GLY A 46 10.30 9.94 -5.68
CA GLY A 46 9.47 10.61 -6.67
C GLY A 46 8.03 10.11 -6.77
N TYR A 47 7.58 9.22 -5.89
CA TYR A 47 6.17 8.84 -5.81
C TYR A 47 5.34 9.93 -5.13
N HIS A 48 4.10 10.12 -5.58
CA HIS A 48 3.11 10.91 -4.88
C HIS A 48 2.45 10.04 -3.79
N VAL A 49 2.85 10.26 -2.55
CA VAL A 49 2.42 9.42 -1.42
C VAL A 49 1.23 10.04 -0.70
N ILE A 50 0.13 9.31 -0.59
CA ILE A 50 -1.10 9.77 0.06
C ILE A 50 -1.23 9.13 1.45
N PRO A 51 -1.16 9.90 2.54
CA PRO A 51 -1.32 9.33 3.87
C PRO A 51 -2.79 9.00 4.16
N VAL A 52 -3.05 7.76 4.61
CA VAL A 52 -4.40 7.31 4.98
C VAL A 52 -4.42 6.80 6.41
N ASN A 53 -5.10 7.53 7.30
CA ASN A 53 -5.31 7.15 8.69
C ASN A 53 -6.53 7.89 9.30
N PRO A 54 -7.60 7.18 9.69
CA PRO A 54 -8.79 7.79 10.31
C PRO A 54 -8.49 8.68 11.52
N ARG A 55 -7.48 8.33 12.33
CA ARG A 55 -7.13 9.06 13.56
C ARG A 55 -6.44 10.39 13.30
N LEU A 56 -5.88 10.56 12.12
CA LEU A 56 -5.12 11.74 11.70
C LEU A 56 -5.85 12.50 10.58
N ALA A 57 -7.05 12.06 10.18
CA ALA A 57 -7.79 12.61 9.06
C ALA A 57 -7.96 14.14 9.17
N GLY A 58 -7.75 14.83 8.05
CA GLY A 58 -7.80 16.29 7.98
C GLY A 58 -6.53 17.02 8.44
N ARG A 59 -5.55 16.31 9.00
CA ARG A 59 -4.21 16.85 9.24
C ARG A 59 -3.36 16.81 7.97
N GLU A 60 -2.20 17.41 8.06
CA GLU A 60 -1.13 17.28 7.08
C GLU A 60 -0.04 16.35 7.64
N LEU A 61 0.45 15.43 6.80
CA LEU A 61 1.58 14.58 7.10
C LEU A 61 2.42 14.44 5.84
N LEU A 62 3.73 14.65 5.97
CA LEU A 62 4.65 14.61 4.82
C LEU A 62 4.26 15.58 3.68
N GLY A 63 3.70 16.74 4.04
CA GLY A 63 3.24 17.76 3.08
C GLY A 63 1.91 17.44 2.39
N GLU A 64 1.26 16.34 2.77
CA GLU A 64 0.06 15.83 2.11
C GLU A 64 -1.12 15.72 3.08
N LYS A 65 -2.33 15.95 2.56
CA LYS A 65 -3.57 15.81 3.35
C LYS A 65 -3.77 14.36 3.75
N VAL A 66 -4.04 14.12 5.03
CA VAL A 66 -4.41 12.79 5.53
C VAL A 66 -5.89 12.50 5.29
N TYR A 67 -6.17 11.41 4.58
CA TYR A 67 -7.52 10.92 4.35
C TYR A 67 -7.92 9.87 5.40
N PRO A 68 -9.22 9.78 5.76
CA PRO A 68 -9.67 8.77 6.73
C PRO A 68 -9.71 7.36 6.14
N SER A 69 -9.95 7.23 4.83
CA SER A 69 -9.94 5.94 4.11
C SER A 69 -9.49 6.16 2.67
N ILE A 70 -9.14 5.07 1.97
CA ILE A 70 -8.77 5.11 0.55
C ILE A 70 -9.95 5.52 -0.35
N LYS A 71 -11.19 5.31 0.10
CA LYS A 71 -12.42 5.68 -0.63
C LYS A 71 -12.65 7.18 -0.73
N GLU A 72 -12.04 7.92 0.19
CA GLU A 72 -12.18 9.37 0.29
C GLU A 72 -11.08 10.11 -0.49
N VAL A 73 -10.16 9.38 -1.12
CA VAL A 73 -9.13 9.96 -1.99
C VAL A 73 -9.78 10.27 -3.35
N PRO A 74 -9.84 11.55 -3.78
CA PRO A 74 -10.65 11.97 -4.93
C PRO A 74 -9.97 11.74 -6.29
N PHE A 75 -8.91 10.93 -6.33
CA PHE A 75 -8.12 10.65 -7.53
C PHE A 75 -7.55 9.23 -7.48
N HIS A 76 -7.12 8.76 -8.64
CA HIS A 76 -6.65 7.39 -8.83
C HIS A 76 -5.42 7.04 -7.96
N ILE A 77 -5.42 5.82 -7.43
CA ILE A 77 -4.32 5.25 -6.63
C ILE A 77 -3.77 4.03 -7.36
N ASP A 78 -2.49 4.04 -7.72
CA ASP A 78 -1.86 2.90 -8.37
C ASP A 78 -1.59 1.76 -7.36
N ILE A 79 -1.09 2.11 -6.17
CA ILE A 79 -0.76 1.14 -5.12
C ILE A 79 -1.37 1.56 -3.78
N VAL A 80 -2.10 0.66 -3.14
CA VAL A 80 -2.52 0.79 -1.75
C VAL A 80 -1.56 -0.02 -0.88
N ASP A 81 -0.63 0.67 -0.22
CA ASP A 81 0.41 0.11 0.65
C ASP A 81 -0.03 0.09 2.12
N ILE A 82 -0.12 -1.10 2.73
CA ILE A 82 -0.91 -1.34 3.93
C ILE A 82 -0.02 -1.74 5.10
N PHE A 83 -0.08 -0.95 6.18
CA PHE A 83 0.61 -1.17 7.46
C PHE A 83 -0.35 -1.56 8.60
N ARG A 84 -1.56 -2.02 8.26
CA ARG A 84 -2.57 -2.50 9.22
C ARG A 84 -2.35 -3.98 9.51
N ARG A 85 -2.53 -4.40 10.79
CA ARG A 85 -2.40 -5.80 11.20
C ARG A 85 -3.28 -6.73 10.33
N SER A 86 -2.84 -7.96 10.13
CA SER A 86 -3.50 -8.97 9.29
C SER A 86 -5.01 -9.12 9.55
N GLU A 87 -5.43 -9.05 10.81
CA GLU A 87 -6.84 -9.13 11.23
C GLU A 87 -7.74 -8.02 10.64
N PHE A 88 -7.16 -6.91 10.18
CA PHE A 88 -7.88 -5.81 9.54
C PHE A 88 -7.74 -5.77 8.02
N LEU A 89 -6.98 -6.69 7.40
CA LEU A 89 -6.78 -6.66 5.95
C LEU A 89 -8.08 -6.94 5.18
N ALA A 90 -9.00 -7.74 5.75
CA ALA A 90 -10.30 -7.98 5.13
C ALA A 90 -11.12 -6.68 5.00
N ASP A 91 -11.09 -5.81 6.01
CA ASP A 91 -11.77 -4.51 5.95
C ASP A 91 -11.12 -3.58 4.92
N VAL A 92 -9.78 -3.57 4.86
CA VAL A 92 -9.06 -2.79 3.83
C VAL A 92 -9.37 -3.33 2.43
N ALA A 93 -9.51 -4.65 2.26
CA ALA A 93 -9.89 -5.26 1.00
C ALA A 93 -11.31 -4.87 0.57
N ARG A 94 -12.27 -4.82 1.51
CA ARG A 94 -13.63 -4.31 1.26
C ARG A 94 -13.62 -2.85 0.81
N ASP A 95 -12.82 -2.01 1.48
CA ASP A 95 -12.65 -0.63 1.04
C ASP A 95 -11.97 -0.53 -0.34
N PHE A 96 -11.02 -1.41 -0.63
CA PHE A 96 -10.26 -1.42 -1.88
C PHE A 96 -11.13 -1.76 -3.09
N ILE A 97 -12.04 -2.74 -2.96
CA ILE A 97 -12.91 -3.13 -4.07
C ILE A 97 -13.94 -2.04 -4.44
N GLU A 98 -14.19 -1.09 -3.53
CA GLU A 98 -15.05 0.08 -3.75
C GLU A 98 -14.32 1.24 -4.46
N THR A 99 -13.01 1.14 -4.69
CA THR A 99 -12.23 2.14 -5.44
C THR A 99 -11.81 1.64 -6.83
N ASP A 100 -11.19 2.50 -7.62
CA ASP A 100 -10.56 2.14 -8.88
C ASP A 100 -9.06 1.78 -8.70
N ALA A 101 -8.59 1.56 -7.47
CA ALA A 101 -7.18 1.29 -7.21
C ALA A 101 -6.70 -0.01 -7.87
N ASP A 102 -5.43 0.00 -8.26
CA ASP A 102 -4.85 -1.04 -9.11
C ASP A 102 -4.27 -2.21 -8.31
N ILE A 103 -3.41 -1.93 -7.32
CA ILE A 103 -2.62 -2.94 -6.61
C ILE A 103 -2.88 -2.88 -5.10
N PHE A 104 -3.23 -4.02 -4.52
CA PHE A 104 -3.34 -4.21 -3.07
C PHE A 104 -2.00 -4.74 -2.53
N TRP A 105 -1.31 -3.98 -1.68
CA TRP A 105 0.02 -4.34 -1.17
C TRP A 105 0.04 -4.36 0.37
N ALA A 106 0.03 -5.54 0.97
CA ALA A 106 0.22 -5.70 2.41
C ALA A 106 1.71 -5.88 2.76
N GLN A 107 2.20 -5.04 3.67
CA GLN A 107 3.61 -4.99 4.06
C GLN A 107 4.13 -6.28 4.69
N LEU A 108 5.45 -6.37 4.85
CA LEU A 108 6.13 -7.51 5.46
C LEU A 108 5.49 -7.90 6.81
N GLY A 109 5.22 -9.21 6.96
CA GLY A 109 4.55 -9.80 8.11
C GLY A 109 3.01 -9.76 8.05
N LEU A 110 2.41 -9.17 7.01
CA LEU A 110 0.97 -8.99 6.88
C LEU A 110 0.40 -9.83 5.73
N GLN A 111 -0.56 -10.70 6.04
CA GLN A 111 -1.26 -11.53 5.05
C GLN A 111 -2.61 -12.00 5.62
N SER A 112 -3.60 -12.21 4.76
CA SER A 112 -4.93 -12.68 5.17
C SER A 112 -5.62 -13.46 4.04
N GLN A 113 -6.07 -14.67 4.37
CA GLN A 113 -6.85 -15.52 3.45
C GLN A 113 -8.19 -14.89 3.09
N GLU A 114 -8.86 -14.27 4.07
CA GLU A 114 -10.15 -13.61 3.84
C GLU A 114 -9.99 -12.40 2.91
N ALA A 115 -8.92 -11.62 3.09
CA ALA A 115 -8.63 -10.49 2.20
C ALA A 115 -8.35 -10.96 0.75
N GLU A 116 -7.59 -12.05 0.59
CA GLU A 116 -7.37 -12.67 -0.72
C GLU A 116 -8.70 -13.08 -1.38
N GLN A 117 -9.57 -13.77 -0.64
CA GLN A 117 -10.87 -14.22 -1.16
C GLN A 117 -11.72 -13.04 -1.64
N ILE A 118 -11.87 -12.00 -0.82
CA ILE A 118 -12.64 -10.79 -1.15
C ILE A 118 -12.11 -10.15 -2.44
N LEU A 119 -10.79 -10.00 -2.56
CA LEU A 119 -10.15 -9.37 -3.71
C LEU A 119 -10.36 -10.21 -4.98
N ARG A 120 -10.13 -11.52 -4.92
CA ARG A 120 -10.27 -12.42 -6.07
C ARG A 120 -11.72 -12.54 -6.54
N GLU A 121 -12.69 -12.63 -5.62
CA GLU A 121 -14.12 -12.67 -5.95
C GLU A 121 -14.57 -11.39 -6.65
N ALA A 122 -13.98 -10.25 -6.30
CA ALA A 122 -14.21 -8.97 -6.98
C ALA A 122 -13.38 -8.78 -8.27
N GLY A 123 -12.64 -9.81 -8.72
CA GLY A 123 -11.81 -9.75 -9.92
C GLY A 123 -10.51 -8.95 -9.76
N ARG A 124 -10.13 -8.56 -8.54
CA ARG A 124 -8.88 -7.85 -8.24
C ARG A 124 -7.74 -8.86 -8.06
N ASN A 125 -6.91 -9.03 -9.08
CA ASN A 125 -5.86 -10.06 -9.10
C ASN A 125 -4.45 -9.54 -8.78
N LYS A 126 -4.22 -8.22 -8.81
CA LYS A 126 -2.93 -7.61 -8.47
C LYS A 126 -2.82 -7.46 -6.95
N ILE A 127 -2.43 -8.55 -6.31
CA ILE A 127 -2.34 -8.66 -4.85
C ILE A 127 -0.89 -9.00 -4.49
N VAL A 128 -0.34 -8.27 -3.54
CA VAL A 128 0.95 -8.54 -2.89
C VAL A 128 0.73 -8.57 -1.39
N MET A 129 1.23 -9.59 -0.70
CA MET A 129 1.16 -9.68 0.76
C MET A 129 2.48 -10.17 1.33
N ASN A 130 2.82 -9.77 2.56
CA ASN A 130 4.05 -10.17 3.22
C ASN A 130 5.34 -9.73 2.50
N HIS A 131 5.30 -8.62 1.74
CA HIS A 131 6.49 -8.04 1.09
C HIS A 131 6.68 -6.58 1.46
N CYS A 132 7.94 -6.17 1.68
CA CYS A 132 8.27 -4.79 1.98
C CYS A 132 8.49 -3.99 0.69
N ILE A 133 7.68 -2.95 0.45
CA ILE A 133 7.73 -2.18 -0.80
C ILE A 133 9.10 -1.49 -0.98
N LYS A 134 9.72 -1.05 0.12
CA LYS A 134 11.06 -0.45 0.11
C LYS A 134 12.14 -1.46 -0.29
N ILE A 135 12.01 -2.71 0.13
CA ILE A 135 12.96 -3.78 -0.23
C ILE A 135 12.82 -4.12 -1.71
N GLU A 136 11.59 -4.33 -2.18
CA GLU A 136 11.34 -4.59 -3.61
C GLU A 136 11.79 -3.42 -4.49
N TYR A 137 11.57 -2.18 -4.06
CA TYR A 137 12.09 -1.00 -4.75
C TYR A 137 13.62 -1.01 -4.83
N ALA A 138 14.33 -1.35 -3.75
CA ALA A 138 15.79 -1.41 -3.76
C ALA A 138 16.32 -2.49 -4.73
N TYR A 139 15.64 -3.64 -4.82
CA TYR A 139 16.02 -4.71 -5.75
C TYR A 139 15.64 -4.42 -7.20
N SER A 140 14.58 -3.64 -7.44
CA SER A 140 14.13 -3.28 -8.80
C SER A 140 15.15 -2.47 -9.62
N GLY A 141 16.17 -1.89 -8.97
CA GLY A 141 17.15 -1.02 -9.61
C GLY A 141 16.66 0.38 -9.95
N LEU A 142 15.40 0.73 -9.64
CA LEU A 142 14.81 2.05 -9.91
C LEU A 142 15.53 3.21 -9.20
N GLY A 143 16.13 2.94 -8.03
CA GLY A 143 16.88 3.93 -7.25
C GLY A 143 18.32 4.22 -7.75
N LYS A 144 18.79 3.55 -8.81
CA LYS A 144 20.13 3.78 -9.39
C LYS A 144 20.04 4.77 -10.55
N LYS A 145 19.95 6.06 -10.25
CA LYS A 145 20.16 7.15 -11.22
C LYS A 145 21.24 8.10 -10.72
#